data_AF-A0A5B7WV29-F1
#
_entry.id   AF-A0A5B7WV29-F1
#
_cell.length_a   1.000
_cell.length_b   1.000
_cell.length_c   1.000
_cell.angle_alpha   90.00
_cell.angle_beta   90.00
_cell.angle_gamma   90.00
#
_symmetry.space_group_name_H-M   'P 1'
#
loop_
_entity.id
_entity.type
_entity.pdbx_description
1 polymer ?
#
loop_
_entity_poly.entity_id
_entity_poly.type
_entity_poly.pdbx_seq_one_letter_code
_entity_poly.pdbx_strand_id
1 'polypeptide(L)'
;MYHSSATNRLDPTAEPFEPTRRRQWRWDESGPEPLPASQRHSTWTGIEKGARGPRPYPSWLIEEAAAIDTELGLIKSGKEAEVHLLERATEQRRVLLAAKRYRASEHRQFTRSQAYSEGRAARRSRDNRAVSNNSSYGRQVAAGQWAAAEFHYLTLCHQAGIPVPYPVQIDGTELLLEFISDPQHPQLAAPRLQQLRREDERLPQLWDQAVRILEGFAAAGLAHGDLSAYNLLVAGRRLVVIDVPQCVDLAGNANGLDYLHRDCVNLCAWFASKNLERDPDALFTSLLAVMFS
;
A
#
# COMPACT_ATOMS: atom_id res chain seq x y z
N MET A 1 68.19 28.97 -57.73
CA MET A 1 67.46 28.02 -58.59
C MET A 1 66.02 27.95 -58.13
N TYR A 2 65.11 28.19 -59.08
CA TYR A 2 63.66 27.93 -59.09
C TYR A 2 62.69 28.70 -58.17
N HIS A 3 61.94 29.60 -58.84
CA HIS A 3 60.54 29.93 -58.60
C HIS A 3 59.64 28.68 -58.60
N SER A 4 58.53 28.71 -57.87
CA SER A 4 57.21 28.33 -58.42
C SER A 4 56.07 28.81 -57.52
N SER A 5 55.40 29.86 -57.97
CA SER A 5 54.09 30.31 -57.52
C SER A 5 53.01 29.43 -58.15
N ALA A 6 52.26 28.67 -57.34
CA ALA A 6 51.09 27.93 -57.81
C ALA A 6 49.82 28.75 -57.54
N THR A 7 49.20 29.19 -58.62
CA THR A 7 47.90 29.87 -58.66
C THR A 7 46.78 28.85 -58.44
N ASN A 8 45.92 29.12 -57.45
CA ASN A 8 44.72 28.35 -57.17
C ASN A 8 43.68 28.64 -58.28
N ARG A 9 43.50 27.73 -59.25
CA ARG A 9 42.41 27.81 -60.23
C ARG A 9 41.13 27.29 -59.58
N LEU A 10 40.18 28.20 -59.37
CA LEU A 10 38.80 27.84 -59.06
C LEU A 10 38.13 27.24 -60.30
N ASP A 11 37.45 26.12 -60.11
CA ASP A 11 36.62 25.45 -61.11
C ASP A 11 35.38 26.31 -61.43
N PRO A 12 35.20 26.77 -62.68
CA PRO A 12 34.08 27.63 -63.07
C PRO A 12 32.75 26.87 -63.26
N THR A 13 32.68 25.58 -62.94
CA THR A 13 31.46 24.76 -63.08
C THR A 13 30.79 24.36 -61.77
N ALA A 14 31.28 24.84 -60.63
CA ALA A 14 30.64 24.57 -59.34
C ALA A 14 29.29 25.31 -59.23
N GLU A 15 28.19 24.55 -59.25
CA GLU A 15 26.86 25.10 -58.97
C GLU A 15 26.81 25.74 -57.57
N PRO A 16 26.14 26.88 -57.41
CA PRO A 16 26.02 27.55 -56.11
C PRO A 16 25.30 26.62 -55.13
N PHE A 17 25.88 26.46 -53.94
CA PHE A 17 25.27 25.74 -52.83
C PHE A 17 23.97 26.45 -52.45
N GLU A 18 22.82 25.94 -52.91
CA GLU A 18 21.53 26.37 -52.41
C GLU A 18 21.37 25.88 -50.97
N PRO A 19 21.24 26.78 -49.98
CA PRO A 19 20.96 26.34 -48.63
C PRO A 19 19.57 25.69 -48.64
N THR A 20 19.54 24.36 -48.59
CA THR A 20 18.31 23.58 -48.41
C THR A 20 17.49 24.24 -47.32
N ARG A 21 16.25 24.66 -47.65
CA ARG A 21 15.31 25.29 -46.73
C ARG A 21 15.43 24.62 -45.37
N ARG A 22 15.97 25.33 -44.36
CA ARG A 22 16.02 24.85 -42.99
C ARG A 22 14.60 24.43 -42.64
N ARG A 23 14.36 23.14 -42.42
CA ARG A 23 13.12 22.66 -41.80
C ARG A 23 13.02 23.43 -40.50
N GLN A 24 12.12 24.41 -40.46
CA GLN A 24 11.81 25.15 -39.27
C GLN A 24 11.10 24.15 -38.36
N TRP A 25 11.80 23.62 -37.36
CA TRP A 25 11.20 22.83 -36.31
C TRP A 25 10.19 23.74 -35.61
N ARG A 26 8.92 23.65 -36.00
CA ARG A 26 7.83 24.22 -35.23
C ARG A 26 7.70 23.34 -34.00
N TRP A 27 8.15 23.87 -32.87
CA TRP A 27 7.70 23.37 -31.58
C TRP A 27 6.19 23.53 -31.58
N ASP A 28 5.47 22.42 -31.41
CA ASP A 28 4.07 22.50 -31.08
C ASP A 28 4.00 23.10 -29.67
N GLU A 29 3.60 24.37 -29.58
CA GLU A 29 3.41 25.08 -28.30
C GLU A 29 2.16 24.60 -27.57
N SER A 30 1.31 23.78 -28.22
CA SER A 30 0.29 23.05 -27.49
C SER A 30 0.98 21.93 -26.71
N GLY A 31 1.26 22.23 -25.44
CA GLY A 31 1.65 21.22 -24.46
C GLY A 31 0.62 20.08 -24.45
N PRO A 32 0.98 18.90 -23.90
CA PRO A 32 0.08 17.76 -23.86
C PRO A 32 -1.28 18.18 -23.30
N GLU A 33 -2.36 17.71 -23.93
CA GLU A 33 -3.72 18.00 -23.51
C GLU A 33 -3.86 17.65 -22.01
N PRO A 34 -4.42 18.55 -21.19
CA PRO A 34 -4.52 18.30 -19.75
C PRO A 34 -5.36 17.06 -19.49
N LEU A 35 -4.88 16.22 -18.57
CA LEU A 35 -5.60 15.01 -18.17
C LEU A 35 -6.98 15.37 -17.60
N PRO A 36 -8.00 14.50 -17.80
CA PRO A 36 -9.28 14.61 -17.11
C PRO A 36 -9.11 14.74 -15.59
N ALA A 37 -10.08 15.36 -14.91
CA ALA A 37 -10.01 15.59 -13.46
C ALA A 37 -9.90 14.30 -12.62
N SER A 38 -10.33 13.16 -13.15
CA SER A 38 -10.18 11.84 -12.52
C SER A 38 -8.81 11.19 -12.75
N GLN A 39 -7.91 11.83 -13.50
CA GLN A 39 -6.62 11.28 -13.89
C GLN A 39 -5.46 12.13 -13.38
N ARG A 40 -4.35 11.46 -13.04
CA ARG A 40 -3.06 12.09 -12.73
C ARG A 40 -1.93 11.24 -13.28
N HIS A 41 -0.78 11.85 -13.54
CA HIS A 41 0.45 11.07 -13.70
C HIS A 41 0.74 10.30 -12.40
N SER A 42 1.16 9.04 -12.56
CA SER A 42 1.57 8.23 -11.42
C SER A 42 2.68 8.90 -10.63
N THR A 43 2.54 8.93 -9.30
CA THR A 43 3.56 9.50 -8.41
C THR A 43 4.74 8.55 -8.18
N TRP A 44 4.70 7.33 -8.72
CA TRP A 44 5.69 6.26 -8.46
C TRP A 44 7.14 6.70 -8.63
N THR A 45 7.47 7.37 -9.73
CA THR A 45 8.84 7.81 -10.02
C THR A 45 9.24 9.06 -9.24
N GLY A 46 8.27 9.86 -8.79
CA GLY A 46 8.48 11.11 -8.05
C GLY A 46 8.68 10.93 -6.55
N ILE A 47 8.19 9.83 -5.96
CA ILE A 47 8.37 9.55 -4.54
C ILE A 47 9.76 8.97 -4.21
N GLU A 48 10.19 9.21 -2.97
CA GLU A 48 11.41 8.63 -2.42
C GLU A 48 11.38 7.10 -2.45
N LYS A 49 12.54 6.47 -2.65
CA LYS A 49 12.62 4.99 -2.72
C LYS A 49 12.13 4.30 -1.45
N GLY A 50 12.29 4.92 -0.28
CA GLY A 50 11.80 4.39 1.01
C GLY A 50 10.29 4.50 1.19
N ALA A 51 9.60 5.22 0.31
CA ALA A 51 8.15 5.34 0.28
C ALA A 51 7.50 4.33 -0.71
N ARG A 52 8.30 3.44 -1.31
CA ARG A 52 7.84 2.34 -2.17
C ARG A 52 7.88 1.03 -1.40
N GLY A 53 6.98 0.11 -1.72
CA GLY A 53 6.90 -1.21 -1.10
C GLY A 53 8.21 -2.01 -1.15
N PRO A 54 8.29 -3.14 -0.43
CA PRO A 54 9.49 -3.95 -0.38
C PRO A 54 9.79 -4.64 -1.71
N ARG A 55 11.09 -4.85 -2.01
CA ARG A 55 11.53 -5.64 -3.16
C ARG A 55 11.58 -7.14 -2.86
N PRO A 56 11.45 -8.03 -3.87
CA PRO A 56 11.21 -7.71 -5.28
C PRO A 56 9.80 -7.18 -5.51
N TYR A 57 9.65 -6.24 -6.46
CA TYR A 57 8.34 -5.72 -6.79
C TYR A 57 7.51 -6.78 -7.51
N PRO A 58 6.19 -6.87 -7.22
CA PRO A 58 5.31 -7.79 -7.94
C PRO A 58 5.31 -7.52 -9.44
N SER A 59 5.29 -8.57 -10.25
CA SER A 59 5.34 -8.45 -11.73
C SER A 59 4.14 -7.71 -12.34
N TRP A 60 3.03 -7.65 -11.61
CA TRP A 60 1.84 -6.89 -11.98
C TRP A 60 1.99 -5.39 -11.77
N LEU A 61 2.99 -4.93 -11.01
CA LEU A 61 3.17 -3.52 -10.70
C LEU A 61 3.72 -2.76 -11.91
N ILE A 62 3.10 -1.62 -12.21
CA ILE A 62 3.56 -0.70 -13.25
C ILE A 62 4.42 0.39 -12.59
N GLU A 63 5.69 0.43 -13.00
CA GLU A 63 6.72 1.34 -12.47
C GLU A 63 7.08 2.48 -13.44
N GLU A 64 6.48 2.48 -14.63
CA GLU A 64 6.84 3.35 -15.74
C GLU A 64 6.43 4.81 -15.46
N ALA A 65 7.31 5.77 -15.77
CA ALA A 65 7.04 7.20 -15.58
C ALA A 65 5.84 7.71 -16.41
N ALA A 66 5.54 7.03 -17.52
CA ALA A 66 4.41 7.35 -18.38
C ALA A 66 3.05 6.86 -17.83
N ALA A 67 3.05 6.13 -16.70
CA ALA A 67 1.83 5.59 -16.14
C ALA A 67 0.87 6.69 -15.68
N ILE A 68 -0.42 6.50 -15.96
CA ILE A 68 -1.52 7.35 -15.52
C ILE A 68 -2.34 6.60 -14.46
N ASP A 69 -2.61 7.28 -13.36
CA ASP A 69 -3.50 6.84 -12.29
C ASP A 69 -4.90 7.46 -12.53
N THR A 70 -5.91 6.61 -12.72
CA THR A 70 -7.31 6.98 -12.97
C THR A 70 -8.19 6.57 -11.79
N GLU A 71 -8.92 7.51 -11.19
CA GLU A 71 -9.92 7.24 -10.16
C GLU A 71 -11.15 6.55 -10.79
N LEU A 72 -11.47 5.34 -10.33
CA LEU A 72 -12.63 4.58 -10.79
C LEU A 72 -13.83 4.67 -9.85
N GLY A 73 -13.60 5.03 -8.58
CA GLY A 73 -14.69 5.33 -7.64
C GLY A 73 -14.41 4.91 -6.20
N LEU A 74 -15.36 5.23 -5.32
CA LEU A 74 -15.28 4.94 -3.89
C LEU A 74 -15.62 3.46 -3.61
N ILE A 75 -14.71 2.73 -2.95
CA ILE A 75 -14.95 1.36 -2.45
C ILE A 75 -15.58 1.41 -1.06
N LYS A 76 -14.98 2.20 -0.16
CA LYS A 76 -15.39 2.29 1.24
C LYS A 76 -15.12 3.69 1.78
N SER A 77 -16.11 4.30 2.40
CA SER A 77 -15.92 5.49 3.22
C SER A 77 -15.91 5.09 4.70
N GLY A 78 -15.00 5.69 5.47
CA GLY A 78 -14.91 5.54 6.91
C GLY A 78 -14.64 6.90 7.56
N LYS A 79 -14.77 6.96 8.89
CA LYS A 79 -14.55 8.19 9.66
C LYS A 79 -13.14 8.76 9.50
N GLU A 80 -12.17 7.90 9.20
CA GLU A 80 -10.74 8.19 9.30
C GLU A 80 -10.02 8.12 7.96
N ALA A 81 -10.53 7.30 7.05
CA ALA A 81 -9.98 7.13 5.73
C ALA A 81 -11.07 6.73 4.75
N GLU A 82 -10.82 7.02 3.48
CA GLU A 82 -11.57 6.47 2.36
C GLU A 82 -10.68 5.57 1.55
N VAL A 83 -11.30 4.55 0.96
CA VAL A 83 -10.63 3.64 0.03
C VAL A 83 -11.30 3.81 -1.32
N HIS A 84 -10.53 4.22 -2.31
CA HIS A 84 -10.95 4.39 -3.70
C HIS A 84 -10.33 3.31 -4.58
N LEU A 85 -11.06 2.85 -5.59
CA LEU A 85 -10.54 2.00 -6.65
C LEU A 85 -9.80 2.90 -7.65
N LEU A 86 -8.57 2.53 -7.95
CA LEU A 86 -7.70 3.28 -8.85
C LEU A 86 -7.15 2.34 -9.91
N GLU A 87 -7.18 2.73 -11.18
CA GLU A 87 -6.47 2.05 -12.25
C GLU A 87 -5.15 2.77 -12.51
N ARG A 88 -4.03 2.06 -12.39
CA ARG A 88 -2.75 2.51 -12.94
C ARG A 88 -2.54 1.86 -14.30
N ALA A 89 -2.33 2.66 -15.34
CA ALA A 89 -2.19 2.14 -16.69
C ALA A 89 -1.09 2.84 -17.49
N THR A 90 -0.46 2.08 -18.39
CA THR A 90 0.27 2.58 -19.56
C THR A 90 -0.52 2.19 -20.81
N GLU A 91 0.00 2.46 -22.00
CA GLU A 91 -0.66 2.03 -23.24
C GLU A 91 -0.81 0.49 -23.32
N GLN A 92 0.11 -0.25 -22.71
CA GLN A 92 0.21 -1.70 -22.85
C GLN A 92 -0.32 -2.48 -21.64
N ARG A 93 -0.31 -1.88 -20.44
CA ARG A 93 -0.62 -2.58 -19.19
C ARG A 93 -1.56 -1.77 -18.33
N ARG A 94 -2.36 -2.45 -17.52
CA ARG A 94 -3.23 -1.85 -16.52
C ARG A 94 -3.24 -2.70 -15.26
N VAL A 95 -3.39 -2.07 -14.11
CA VAL A 95 -3.56 -2.73 -12.82
C VAL A 95 -4.50 -1.94 -11.94
N LEU A 96 -5.35 -2.66 -11.20
CA LEU A 96 -6.20 -2.07 -10.18
C LEU A 96 -5.46 -2.00 -8.85
N LEU A 97 -5.56 -0.86 -8.19
CA LEU A 97 -4.99 -0.54 -6.90
C LEU A 97 -6.09 -0.03 -5.96
N ALA A 98 -5.90 -0.22 -4.66
CA ALA A 98 -6.71 0.43 -3.64
C ALA A 98 -5.98 1.67 -3.14
N ALA A 99 -6.56 2.85 -3.34
CA ALA A 99 -6.05 4.11 -2.82
C ALA A 99 -6.72 4.44 -1.48
N LYS A 100 -6.02 4.20 -0.38
CA LYS A 100 -6.47 4.53 0.97
C LYS A 100 -5.98 5.92 1.36
N ARG A 101 -6.91 6.85 1.55
CA ARG A 101 -6.64 8.27 1.85
C ARG A 101 -7.08 8.61 3.26
N TYR A 102 -6.13 8.94 4.11
CA TYR A 102 -6.41 9.36 5.48
C TYR A 102 -6.92 10.81 5.55
N ARG A 103 -7.95 11.04 6.37
CA ARG A 103 -8.55 12.35 6.60
C ARG A 103 -7.97 13.00 7.85
N ALA A 104 -7.71 14.31 7.79
CA ALA A 104 -7.41 15.15 8.94
C ALA A 104 -8.69 15.35 9.78
N SER A 105 -8.95 14.47 10.75
CA SER A 105 -10.20 14.49 11.53
C SER A 105 -10.18 15.54 12.65
N GLU A 106 -11.32 16.21 12.89
CA GLU A 106 -11.51 17.21 13.94
C GLU A 106 -11.64 16.61 15.35
N HIS A 107 -11.98 15.32 15.45
CA HIS A 107 -12.52 14.70 16.68
C HIS A 107 -11.63 13.63 17.31
N ARG A 108 -10.38 13.46 16.87
CA ARG A 108 -9.51 12.45 17.49
C ARG A 108 -8.65 13.02 18.60
N GLN A 109 -9.03 12.70 19.83
CA GLN A 109 -8.08 12.58 20.93
C GLN A 109 -7.16 11.40 20.60
N PHE A 110 -5.86 11.65 20.62
CA PHE A 110 -4.82 10.64 20.56
C PHE A 110 -5.03 9.70 21.76
N THR A 111 -5.68 8.55 21.60
CA THR A 111 -5.71 7.56 22.68
C THR A 111 -4.30 7.00 22.78
N ARG A 112 -3.65 7.26 23.94
CA ARG A 112 -2.25 6.96 24.27
C ARG A 112 -1.81 5.50 24.04
N SER A 113 -2.72 4.61 23.67
CA SER A 113 -2.47 3.18 23.42
C SER A 113 -2.18 2.81 21.97
N GLN A 114 -2.47 3.66 20.96
CA GLN A 114 -2.38 3.24 19.54
C GLN A 114 -1.14 3.76 18.76
N ALA A 115 -0.28 4.55 19.39
CA ALA A 115 0.92 5.07 18.70
C ALA A 115 2.06 5.40 19.67
N TYR A 116 2.49 4.44 20.47
CA TYR A 116 3.80 4.51 21.12
C TYR A 116 4.43 3.11 21.14
N SER A 117 5.11 2.75 20.06
CA SER A 117 6.24 1.83 20.19
C SER A 117 7.33 2.60 20.95
N GLU A 118 7.54 2.25 22.22
CA GLU A 118 8.42 2.97 23.17
C GLU A 118 9.92 3.02 22.78
N GLY A 119 10.31 2.53 21.60
CA GLY A 119 11.71 2.56 21.12
C GLY A 119 12.13 3.77 20.28
N ARG A 120 11.24 4.70 19.91
CA ARG A 120 11.53 5.72 18.86
C ARG A 120 11.45 7.19 19.29
N ALA A 121 11.46 7.46 20.61
CA ALA A 121 11.33 8.81 21.17
C ALA A 121 12.50 9.77 20.81
N ALA A 122 13.67 9.28 20.43
CA ALA A 122 14.87 10.12 20.30
C ALA A 122 14.92 10.99 19.02
N ARG A 123 14.15 10.69 17.95
CA ARG A 123 14.39 11.31 16.63
C ARG A 123 13.46 12.46 16.22
N ARG A 124 12.36 12.76 16.91
CA ARG A 124 11.37 13.77 16.43
C ARG A 124 10.67 14.61 17.51
N SER A 125 11.44 15.24 18.40
CA SER A 125 10.90 16.14 19.44
C SER A 125 10.29 17.46 18.93
N ARG A 126 10.40 17.78 17.62
CA ARG A 126 9.80 18.99 17.03
C ARG A 126 8.36 18.78 16.56
N ASP A 127 8.03 17.63 15.99
CA ASP A 127 6.69 17.36 15.45
C ASP A 127 5.64 17.11 16.55
N ASN A 128 6.09 16.59 17.70
CA ASN A 128 5.22 16.37 18.87
C ASN A 128 4.59 17.67 19.43
N ARG A 129 5.25 18.83 19.22
CA ARG A 129 4.70 20.14 19.62
C ARG A 129 3.67 20.70 18.63
N ALA A 130 3.60 20.20 17.40
CA ALA A 130 2.61 20.64 16.42
C ALA A 130 1.28 19.90 16.56
N VAL A 131 1.33 18.60 16.94
CA VAL A 131 0.14 17.77 17.20
C VAL A 131 -0.63 18.26 18.44
N SER A 132 0.05 18.86 19.43
CA SER A 132 -0.58 19.30 20.68
C SER A 132 -1.58 20.44 20.54
N ASN A 133 -1.53 21.23 19.47
CA ASN A 133 -2.35 22.44 19.31
C ASN A 133 -3.58 22.26 18.41
N ASN A 134 -3.87 21.03 17.95
CA ASN A 134 -5.02 20.68 17.10
C ASN A 134 -5.27 21.66 15.92
N SER A 135 -4.22 22.24 15.35
CA SER A 135 -4.33 23.13 14.19
C SER A 135 -4.61 22.33 12.91
N SER A 136 -5.08 22.97 11.84
CA SER A 136 -5.26 22.32 10.53
C SER A 136 -3.99 21.61 10.06
N TYR A 137 -2.83 22.26 10.26
CA TYR A 137 -1.52 21.68 10.00
C TYR A 137 -1.22 20.46 10.90
N GLY A 138 -1.47 20.57 12.22
CA GLY A 138 -1.28 19.46 13.16
C GLY A 138 -2.13 18.23 12.81
N ARG A 139 -3.36 18.44 12.32
CA ARG A 139 -4.24 17.34 11.86
C ARG A 139 -3.73 16.67 10.58
N GLN A 140 -3.18 17.44 9.64
CA GLN A 140 -2.58 16.88 8.42
C GLN A 140 -1.33 16.06 8.72
N VAL A 141 -0.49 16.54 9.66
CA VAL A 141 0.66 15.77 10.17
C VAL A 141 0.19 14.47 10.83
N ALA A 142 -0.86 14.52 11.66
CA ALA A 142 -1.42 13.32 12.28
C ALA A 142 -1.93 12.30 11.23
N ALA A 143 -2.68 12.75 10.22
CA ALA A 143 -3.13 11.88 9.13
C ALA A 143 -1.95 11.21 8.39
N GLY A 144 -0.86 11.95 8.16
CA GLY A 144 0.36 11.39 7.56
C GLY A 144 1.06 10.37 8.45
N GLN A 145 1.02 10.55 9.79
CA GLN A 145 1.56 9.56 10.73
C GLN A 145 0.77 8.24 10.68
N TRP A 146 -0.55 8.28 10.54
CA TRP A 146 -1.39 7.09 10.39
C TRP A 146 -1.07 6.34 9.09
N ALA A 147 -0.99 7.05 7.96
CA ALA A 147 -0.61 6.46 6.69
C ALA A 147 0.78 5.80 6.77
N ALA A 148 1.75 6.50 7.38
CA ALA A 148 3.11 5.99 7.55
C ALA A 148 3.18 4.76 8.47
N ALA A 149 2.37 4.72 9.54
CA ALA A 149 2.27 3.57 10.42
C ALA A 149 1.67 2.36 9.70
N GLU A 150 0.59 2.55 8.93
CA GLU A 150 0.01 1.46 8.16
C GLU A 150 0.97 0.93 7.09
N PHE A 151 1.63 1.82 6.33
CA PHE A 151 2.65 1.41 5.36
C PHE A 151 3.77 0.59 6.00
N HIS A 152 4.23 1.01 7.19
CA HIS A 152 5.24 0.29 7.95
C HIS A 152 4.79 -1.12 8.34
N TYR A 153 3.62 -1.26 8.96
CA TYR A 153 3.12 -2.57 9.40
C TYR A 153 2.75 -3.49 8.22
N LEU A 154 2.18 -2.96 7.14
CA LEU A 154 1.96 -3.74 5.92
C LEU A 154 3.28 -4.25 5.34
N THR A 155 4.33 -3.43 5.34
CA THR A 155 5.66 -3.83 4.87
C THR A 155 6.23 -4.95 5.73
N LEU A 156 6.17 -4.81 7.07
CA LEU A 156 6.62 -5.85 8.01
C LEU A 156 5.84 -7.15 7.81
N CYS A 157 4.50 -7.09 7.77
CA CYS A 157 3.65 -8.24 7.59
C CYS A 157 3.93 -8.95 6.25
N HIS A 158 4.06 -8.18 5.16
CA HIS A 158 4.38 -8.73 3.85
C HIS A 158 5.74 -9.44 3.83
N GLN A 159 6.77 -8.82 4.42
CA GLN A 159 8.11 -9.42 4.52
C GLN A 159 8.15 -10.67 5.41
N ALA A 160 7.29 -10.73 6.42
CA ALA A 160 7.08 -11.92 7.25
C ALA A 160 6.25 -13.02 6.56
N GLY A 161 5.79 -12.79 5.31
CA GLY A 161 4.97 -13.74 4.57
C GLY A 161 3.50 -13.79 5.01
N ILE A 162 3.06 -12.89 5.90
CA ILE A 162 1.66 -12.76 6.29
C ILE A 162 0.89 -12.23 5.06
N PRO A 163 -0.23 -12.88 4.65
CA PRO A 163 -0.96 -12.47 3.47
C PRO A 163 -1.72 -11.15 3.74
N VAL A 164 -1.06 -10.02 3.52
CA VAL A 164 -1.63 -8.67 3.49
C VAL A 164 -1.63 -8.13 2.05
N PRO A 165 -2.41 -7.09 1.72
CA PRO A 165 -2.26 -6.38 0.46
C PRO A 165 -0.83 -5.84 0.33
N TYR A 166 -0.18 -6.08 -0.81
CA TYR A 166 1.14 -5.52 -1.05
C TYR A 166 1.11 -3.97 -0.94
N PRO A 167 1.93 -3.35 -0.08
CA PRO A 167 1.96 -1.90 0.10
C PRO A 167 2.74 -1.24 -1.04
N VAL A 168 2.05 -0.88 -2.13
CA VAL A 168 2.69 -0.33 -3.34
C VAL A 168 3.51 0.90 -3.01
N GLN A 169 2.89 1.93 -2.44
CA GLN A 169 3.58 3.16 -2.07
C GLN A 169 2.80 4.00 -1.08
N ILE A 170 3.50 4.92 -0.41
CA ILE A 170 2.91 5.99 0.39
C ILE A 170 3.33 7.36 -0.16
N ASP A 171 2.37 8.29 -0.24
CA ASP A 171 2.61 9.68 -0.60
C ASP A 171 1.77 10.60 0.28
N GLY A 172 2.41 11.28 1.24
CA GLY A 172 1.72 12.10 2.24
C GLY A 172 0.73 11.29 3.09
N THR A 173 -0.56 11.47 2.82
CA THR A 173 -1.68 10.80 3.52
C THR A 173 -2.36 9.72 2.66
N GLU A 174 -1.87 9.48 1.45
CA GLU A 174 -2.36 8.45 0.54
C GLU A 174 -1.45 7.23 0.57
N LEU A 175 -2.07 6.06 0.65
CA LEU A 175 -1.46 4.76 0.59
C LEU A 175 -2.05 4.00 -0.60
N LEU A 176 -1.21 3.65 -1.57
CA LEU A 176 -1.62 2.76 -2.67
C LEU A 176 -1.27 1.32 -2.30
N LEU A 177 -2.25 0.44 -2.43
CA LEU A 177 -2.18 -0.96 -2.06
C LEU A 177 -2.57 -1.85 -3.24
N GLU A 178 -2.13 -3.11 -3.21
CA GLU A 178 -2.74 -4.17 -4.02
C GLU A 178 -4.26 -4.16 -3.83
N PHE A 179 -5.01 -4.13 -4.93
CA PHE A 179 -6.44 -4.33 -4.87
C PHE A 179 -6.77 -5.82 -4.79
N ILE A 180 -7.31 -6.23 -3.65
CA ILE A 180 -7.73 -7.62 -3.42
C ILE A 180 -9.12 -7.81 -4.01
N SER A 181 -9.17 -8.28 -5.25
CA SER A 181 -10.42 -8.46 -6.00
C SER A 181 -11.07 -9.82 -5.76
N ASP A 182 -12.37 -9.91 -5.98
CA ASP A 182 -13.06 -11.18 -6.17
C ASP A 182 -12.58 -11.82 -7.48
N PRO A 183 -12.06 -13.07 -7.48
CA PRO A 183 -11.66 -13.74 -8.72
C PRO A 183 -12.78 -13.93 -9.74
N GLN A 184 -14.04 -13.99 -9.31
CA GLN A 184 -15.20 -14.10 -10.21
C GLN A 184 -15.63 -12.74 -10.75
N HIS A 185 -15.32 -11.66 -10.03
CA HIS A 185 -15.64 -10.29 -10.38
C HIS A 185 -14.44 -9.37 -10.13
N PRO A 186 -13.44 -9.33 -11.03
CA PRO A 186 -12.16 -8.65 -10.79
C PRO A 186 -12.25 -7.14 -10.52
N GLN A 187 -13.38 -6.51 -10.83
CA GLN A 187 -13.67 -5.10 -10.57
C GLN A 187 -14.25 -4.86 -9.16
N LEU A 188 -14.65 -5.92 -8.44
CA LEU A 188 -15.21 -5.85 -7.11
C LEU A 188 -14.18 -6.30 -6.09
N ALA A 189 -14.20 -5.66 -4.92
CA ALA A 189 -13.37 -6.09 -3.80
C ALA A 189 -13.80 -7.48 -3.34
N ALA A 190 -12.83 -8.31 -2.94
CA ALA A 190 -13.11 -9.60 -2.35
C ALA A 190 -14.03 -9.43 -1.11
N PRO A 191 -14.99 -10.36 -0.89
CA PRO A 191 -15.85 -10.29 0.27
C PRO A 191 -15.04 -10.50 1.55
N ARG A 192 -15.54 -9.97 2.67
CA ARG A 192 -14.98 -10.25 3.99
C ARG A 192 -15.34 -11.66 4.44
N LEU A 193 -14.50 -12.25 5.28
CA LEU A 193 -14.76 -13.54 5.94
C LEU A 193 -16.13 -13.50 6.63
N GLN A 194 -16.48 -12.39 7.29
CA GLN A 194 -17.78 -12.19 7.94
C GLN A 194 -19.00 -12.44 7.04
N GLN A 195 -18.87 -12.18 5.73
CA GLN A 195 -19.97 -12.31 4.76
C GLN A 195 -20.20 -13.76 4.30
N LEU A 196 -19.33 -14.71 4.70
CA LEU A 196 -19.50 -16.12 4.36
C LEU A 196 -20.66 -16.74 5.12
N ARG A 197 -21.37 -17.63 4.42
CA ARG A 197 -22.46 -18.44 4.97
C ARG A 197 -21.92 -19.58 5.82
N ARG A 198 -22.77 -20.16 6.66
CA ARG A 198 -22.43 -21.26 7.56
C ARG A 198 -22.06 -22.53 6.82
N GLU A 199 -22.59 -22.72 5.62
CA GLU A 199 -22.42 -23.92 4.79
C GLU A 199 -21.30 -23.76 3.74
N ASP A 200 -20.46 -22.72 3.84
CA ASP A 200 -19.40 -22.50 2.87
C ASP A 200 -18.33 -23.60 2.98
N GLU A 201 -18.18 -24.39 1.91
CA GLU A 201 -17.25 -25.53 1.84
C GLU A 201 -15.78 -25.15 2.06
N ARG A 202 -15.44 -23.86 1.93
CA ARG A 202 -14.06 -23.37 2.11
C ARG A 202 -13.69 -23.23 3.59
N LEU A 203 -14.66 -23.24 4.52
CA LEU A 203 -14.43 -22.95 5.94
C LEU A 203 -13.28 -23.73 6.58
N PRO A 204 -13.13 -25.07 6.40
CA PRO A 204 -11.99 -25.80 6.96
C PRO A 204 -10.64 -25.28 6.45
N GLN A 205 -10.53 -25.03 5.14
CA GLN A 205 -9.29 -24.51 4.56
C GLN A 205 -9.01 -23.05 4.98
N LEU A 206 -10.06 -22.24 5.14
CA LEU A 206 -9.92 -20.85 5.60
C LEU A 206 -9.52 -20.82 7.07
N TRP A 207 -9.98 -21.77 7.90
CA TRP A 207 -9.50 -21.93 9.27
C TRP A 207 -8.00 -22.21 9.31
N ASP A 208 -7.51 -23.17 8.51
CA ASP A 208 -6.08 -23.50 8.49
C ASP A 208 -5.23 -22.30 8.04
N GLN A 209 -5.77 -21.45 7.15
CA GLN A 209 -5.13 -20.19 6.78
C GLN A 209 -5.16 -19.15 7.90
N ALA A 210 -6.26 -19.06 8.65
CA ALA A 210 -6.37 -18.14 9.79
C ALA A 210 -5.37 -18.52 10.90
N VAL A 211 -5.18 -19.81 11.15
CA VAL A 211 -4.13 -20.30 12.07
C VAL A 211 -2.75 -19.91 11.57
N ARG A 212 -2.42 -20.16 10.30
CA ARG A 212 -1.13 -19.74 9.72
C ARG A 212 -0.90 -18.24 9.76
N ILE A 213 -1.96 -17.43 9.62
CA ILE A 213 -1.89 -15.98 9.77
C ILE A 213 -1.50 -15.61 11.20
N LEU A 214 -2.15 -16.21 12.20
CA LEU A 214 -1.83 -15.99 13.62
C LEU A 214 -0.41 -16.46 13.96
N GLU A 215 0.02 -17.61 13.44
CA GLU A 215 1.40 -18.10 13.57
C GLU A 215 2.39 -17.11 12.97
N GLY A 216 2.09 -16.55 11.78
CA GLY A 216 2.92 -15.52 11.15
C GLY A 216 3.03 -14.24 11.97
N PHE A 217 1.93 -13.79 12.59
CA PHE A 217 1.95 -12.66 13.52
C PHE A 217 2.81 -12.97 14.75
N ALA A 218 2.60 -14.11 15.40
CA ALA A 218 3.36 -14.55 16.57
C ALA A 218 4.86 -14.66 16.27
N ALA A 219 5.23 -15.31 15.15
CA ALA A 219 6.61 -15.43 14.69
C ALA A 219 7.27 -14.08 14.38
N ALA A 220 6.48 -13.10 13.90
CA ALA A 220 6.95 -11.74 13.68
C ALA A 220 7.03 -10.90 14.97
N GLY A 221 6.69 -11.45 16.14
CA GLY A 221 6.66 -10.74 17.41
C GLY A 221 5.49 -9.73 17.51
N LEU A 222 4.41 -9.97 16.77
CA LEU A 222 3.27 -9.05 16.64
C LEU A 222 1.96 -9.74 17.04
N ALA A 223 1.05 -8.99 17.65
CA ALA A 223 -0.39 -9.27 17.60
C ALA A 223 -1.04 -8.32 16.59
N HIS A 224 -2.12 -8.74 15.95
CA HIS A 224 -2.94 -7.78 15.21
C HIS A 224 -3.73 -6.89 16.18
N GLY A 225 -4.19 -7.46 17.30
CA GLY A 225 -4.85 -6.77 18.41
C GLY A 225 -6.36 -6.52 18.25
N ASP A 226 -6.89 -6.81 17.06
CA ASP A 226 -8.34 -6.81 16.76
C ASP A 226 -8.64 -7.72 15.55
N LEU A 227 -7.88 -8.81 15.36
CA LEU A 227 -8.12 -9.72 14.25
C LEU A 227 -9.49 -10.38 14.41
N SER A 228 -10.31 -10.26 13.38
CA SER A 228 -11.66 -10.81 13.35
C SER A 228 -12.07 -11.07 11.90
N ALA A 229 -13.23 -11.71 11.71
CA ALA A 229 -13.77 -11.94 10.37
C ALA A 229 -14.12 -10.66 9.58
N TYR A 230 -14.14 -9.50 10.24
CA TYR A 230 -14.31 -8.20 9.58
C TYR A 230 -13.02 -7.67 8.93
N ASN A 231 -11.86 -8.15 9.39
CA ASN A 231 -10.53 -7.71 8.97
C ASN A 231 -9.83 -8.74 8.06
N LEU A 232 -10.58 -9.74 7.59
CA LEU A 232 -10.12 -10.76 6.65
C LEU A 232 -10.93 -10.68 5.36
N LEU A 233 -10.27 -10.54 4.23
CA LEU A 233 -10.84 -10.68 2.89
C LEU A 233 -10.67 -12.11 2.38
N VAL A 234 -11.61 -12.59 1.57
CA VAL A 234 -11.61 -13.95 0.98
C VAL A 234 -11.54 -13.82 -0.55
N ALA A 235 -10.32 -13.78 -1.07
CA ALA A 235 -10.06 -13.75 -2.51
C ALA A 235 -10.07 -15.19 -3.06
N GLY A 236 -11.25 -15.66 -3.47
CA GLY A 236 -11.44 -17.05 -3.91
C GLY A 236 -11.23 -18.03 -2.76
N ARG A 237 -10.08 -18.70 -2.71
CA ARG A 237 -9.70 -19.62 -1.62
C ARG A 237 -8.62 -19.07 -0.70
N ARG A 238 -8.20 -17.81 -0.90
CA ARG A 238 -7.12 -17.18 -0.13
C ARG A 238 -7.69 -16.19 0.89
N LEU A 239 -7.21 -16.26 2.14
CA LEU A 239 -7.40 -15.19 3.12
C LEU A 239 -6.35 -14.09 2.94
N VAL A 240 -6.80 -12.84 3.09
CA VAL A 240 -5.94 -11.66 3.12
C VAL A 240 -6.32 -10.77 4.30
N VAL A 241 -5.35 -10.44 5.15
CA VAL A 241 -5.50 -9.58 6.32
C VAL A 241 -5.48 -8.13 5.89
N ILE A 242 -6.43 -7.34 6.37
CA ILE A 242 -6.49 -5.88 6.18
C ILE A 242 -6.55 -5.18 7.53
N ASP A 243 -6.34 -3.86 7.52
CA ASP A 243 -6.42 -3.01 8.71
C ASP A 243 -5.39 -3.36 9.80
N VAL A 244 -4.11 -3.38 9.39
CA VAL A 244 -2.96 -3.65 10.26
C VAL A 244 -2.34 -2.44 11.00
N PRO A 245 -2.80 -1.16 10.95
CA PRO A 245 -2.15 -0.10 11.72
C PRO A 245 -2.29 -0.29 13.24
N GLN A 246 -3.17 -1.20 13.68
CA GLN A 246 -3.41 -1.53 15.09
C GLN A 246 -2.48 -2.62 15.64
N CYS A 247 -1.50 -3.11 14.85
CA CYS A 247 -0.60 -4.16 15.31
C CYS A 247 0.16 -3.74 16.58
N VAL A 248 0.29 -4.69 17.50
CA VAL A 248 0.91 -4.51 18.82
C VAL A 248 2.18 -5.34 18.89
N ASP A 249 3.27 -4.73 19.32
CA ASP A 249 4.52 -5.44 19.65
C ASP A 249 4.30 -6.33 20.89
N LEU A 250 4.52 -7.64 20.75
CA LEU A 250 4.28 -8.61 21.81
C LEU A 250 5.26 -8.47 22.98
N ALA A 251 6.51 -8.07 22.71
CA ALA A 251 7.54 -7.91 23.73
C ALA A 251 7.54 -6.49 24.31
N GLY A 252 7.22 -5.50 23.48
CA GLY A 252 7.22 -4.08 23.85
C GLY A 252 5.95 -3.59 24.56
N ASN A 253 4.88 -4.38 24.59
CA ASN A 253 3.62 -4.00 25.23
C ASN A 253 3.29 -4.95 26.41
N ALA A 254 3.03 -4.38 27.58
CA ALA A 254 2.68 -5.15 28.78
C ALA A 254 1.45 -6.07 28.59
N ASN A 255 0.54 -5.71 27.68
CA ASN A 255 -0.65 -6.48 27.34
C ASN A 255 -0.53 -7.18 25.97
N GLY A 256 0.67 -7.29 25.40
CA GLY A 256 0.90 -7.85 24.06
C GLY A 256 0.32 -9.26 23.88
N LEU A 257 0.55 -10.12 24.86
CA LEU A 257 0.01 -11.49 24.86
C LEU A 257 -1.53 -11.53 24.99
N ASP A 258 -2.13 -10.60 25.72
CA ASP A 258 -3.59 -10.50 25.83
C ASP A 258 -4.23 -10.13 24.48
N TYR A 259 -3.57 -9.27 23.69
CA TYR A 259 -4.01 -8.96 22.33
C TYR A 259 -3.93 -10.17 21.40
N LEU A 260 -2.87 -10.98 21.49
CA LEU A 260 -2.73 -12.20 20.70
C LEU A 260 -3.79 -13.25 21.09
N HIS A 261 -4.04 -13.43 22.39
CA HIS A 261 -5.11 -14.31 22.87
C HIS A 261 -6.49 -13.84 22.39
N ARG A 262 -6.75 -12.53 22.46
CA ARG A 262 -7.99 -11.93 21.94
C ARG A 262 -8.19 -12.19 20.44
N ASP A 263 -7.14 -12.11 19.64
CA ASP A 263 -7.19 -12.45 18.21
C ASP A 263 -7.61 -13.92 18.00
N CYS A 264 -7.11 -14.85 18.83
CA CYS A 264 -7.52 -16.26 18.83
C CYS A 264 -9.01 -16.41 19.17
N VAL A 265 -9.45 -15.78 20.28
CA VAL A 265 -10.84 -15.82 20.76
C VAL A 265 -11.80 -15.31 19.68
N ASN A 266 -11.50 -14.17 19.06
CA ASN A 266 -12.35 -13.57 18.04
C ASN A 266 -12.54 -14.50 16.83
N LEU A 267 -11.47 -15.13 16.36
CA LEU A 267 -11.55 -16.05 15.22
C LEU A 267 -12.24 -17.36 15.60
N CYS A 268 -11.87 -17.99 16.71
CA CYS A 268 -12.54 -19.20 17.20
C CYS A 268 -14.05 -18.98 17.36
N ALA A 269 -14.46 -17.86 17.97
CA ALA A 269 -15.87 -17.53 18.14
C ALA A 269 -16.60 -17.39 16.79
N TRP A 270 -15.97 -16.75 15.81
CA TRP A 270 -16.57 -16.61 14.49
C TRP A 270 -16.71 -17.97 13.78
N PHE A 271 -15.67 -18.80 13.77
CA PHE A 271 -15.73 -20.14 13.15
C PHE A 271 -16.70 -21.08 13.87
N ALA A 272 -16.82 -20.98 15.20
CA ALA A 272 -17.83 -21.71 15.97
C ALA A 272 -19.26 -21.32 15.53
N SER A 273 -19.51 -20.03 15.25
CA SER A 273 -20.80 -19.57 14.68
C SER A 273 -21.10 -20.18 13.30
N LYS A 274 -20.08 -20.76 12.66
CA LYS A 274 -20.15 -21.46 11.37
C LYS A 274 -20.05 -22.99 11.50
N ASN A 275 -20.33 -23.56 12.68
CA ASN A 275 -20.21 -24.99 12.99
C ASN A 275 -18.80 -25.57 12.91
N LEU A 276 -17.78 -24.73 13.03
CA LEU A 276 -16.40 -25.18 13.12
C LEU A 276 -15.84 -24.78 14.48
N GLU A 277 -16.18 -25.55 15.51
CA GLU A 277 -15.76 -25.30 16.89
C GLU A 277 -14.24 -25.51 17.05
N ARG A 278 -13.61 -24.56 17.73
CA ARG A 278 -12.16 -24.49 17.93
C ARG A 278 -11.88 -23.94 19.33
N ASP A 279 -10.86 -24.51 19.98
CA ASP A 279 -10.43 -24.08 21.30
C ASP A 279 -9.44 -22.90 21.18
N PRO A 280 -9.81 -21.69 21.64
CA PRO A 280 -8.92 -20.53 21.57
C PRO A 280 -7.71 -20.65 22.49
N ASP A 281 -7.80 -21.34 23.63
CA ASP A 281 -6.70 -21.48 24.59
C ASP A 281 -5.66 -22.47 24.07
N ALA A 282 -6.11 -23.57 23.45
CA ALA A 282 -5.24 -24.51 22.76
C ALA A 282 -4.51 -23.84 21.59
N LEU A 283 -5.22 -23.04 20.79
CA LEU A 283 -4.62 -22.27 19.70
C LEU A 283 -3.60 -21.26 20.24
N PHE A 284 -3.95 -20.47 21.24
CA PHE A 284 -3.03 -19.50 21.83
C PHE A 284 -1.76 -20.19 22.38
N THR A 285 -1.92 -21.33 23.05
CA THR A 285 -0.79 -22.14 23.53
C THR A 285 0.13 -22.57 22.39
N SER A 286 -0.41 -22.97 21.23
CA SER A 286 0.42 -23.32 20.07
C SER A 286 1.16 -22.12 19.49
N LEU A 287 0.57 -20.93 19.51
CA LEU A 287 1.23 -19.70 19.06
C LEU A 287 2.39 -19.30 19.99
N LEU A 288 2.22 -19.48 21.31
CA LEU A 288 3.31 -19.24 22.26
C LEU A 288 4.53 -20.13 21.94
N ALA A 289 4.31 -21.39 21.54
CA ALA A 289 5.39 -22.28 21.14
C ALA A 289 6.16 -21.76 19.91
N VAL A 290 5.46 -21.15 18.94
CA VAL A 290 6.06 -20.53 17.75
C VAL A 290 6.91 -19.30 18.10
N MET A 291 6.52 -18.52 19.12
CA MET A 291 7.28 -17.35 19.56
C MET A 291 8.66 -17.70 20.14
N PHE A 292 8.80 -18.91 20.69
CA PHE A 292 10.02 -19.37 21.38
C PHE A 292 10.82 -20.42 20.59
N SER A 293 10.40 -20.74 19.36
CA SER A 293 11.08 -21.68 18.45
C SER A 293 12.02 -20.96 17.49
#